data_AF-A0A1T4UEQ4-F1
#
_entry.id   AF-A0A1T4UEQ4-F1
#
_cell.length_a   1.000
_cell.length_b   1.000
_cell.length_c   1.000
_cell.angle_alpha   90.00
_cell.angle_beta   90.00
_cell.angle_gamma   90.00
#
_symmetry.space_group_name_H-M   'P 1'
#
loop_
_entity.id
_entity.type
_entity.pdbx_description
1 polymer ?
#
loop_
_entity_poly.entity_id
_entity_poly.type
_entity_poly.pdbx_seq_one_letter_code
_entity_poly.pdbx_strand_id
1 'polypeptide(L)'
;MLTLSATQIPLKGLKVTARQQLAWQDMSGSSAATDQAETGDKATVLVVTGTLPFTQAKSLNRLYTLARAKGNSARVIYRIGNRTAEALKISQVKFQGTVTAQEDAQLRQWHIAFELVEHLSISERTEKREPPKPAAQQKATGVATPAPPPTATADVPPDTEVEMTGFMGVLQDLDKALA
;
A
#
# COMPACT_ATOMS: atom_id res chain seq x y z
N MET A 1 19.64 -21.99 3.22
CA MET A 1 19.96 -21.60 1.83
C MET A 1 19.13 -20.39 1.45
N LEU A 2 19.61 -19.55 0.54
CA LEU A 2 18.88 -18.41 -0.02
C LEU A 2 18.84 -18.53 -1.55
N THR A 3 17.66 -18.36 -2.13
CA THR A 3 17.46 -18.27 -3.58
C THR A 3 16.66 -17.03 -3.95
N LEU A 4 17.00 -16.43 -5.10
CA LEU A 4 16.28 -15.33 -5.73
C LEU A 4 15.95 -15.72 -7.18
N SER A 5 14.68 -15.95 -7.51
CA SER A 5 14.21 -16.37 -8.84
C SER A 5 15.06 -17.50 -9.45
N ALA A 6 15.14 -18.63 -8.73
CA ALA A 6 15.98 -19.80 -9.06
C ALA A 6 17.51 -19.58 -9.06
N THR A 7 17.99 -18.37 -8.80
CA THR A 7 19.42 -18.12 -8.56
C THR A 7 19.78 -18.39 -7.11
N GLN A 8 20.65 -19.34 -6.86
CA GLN A 8 21.21 -19.58 -5.54
C GLN A 8 22.26 -18.54 -5.17
N ILE A 9 22.19 -18.04 -3.93
CA ILE A 9 23.22 -17.17 -3.35
C ILE A 9 23.98 -17.98 -2.30
N PRO A 10 25.22 -18.42 -2.59
CA PRO A 10 25.98 -19.35 -1.75
C PRO A 10 26.67 -18.64 -0.58
N LEU A 11 25.91 -18.06 0.35
CA LEU A 11 26.45 -17.47 1.58
C LEU A 11 26.71 -18.55 2.65
N LYS A 12 27.89 -18.52 3.26
CA LYS A 12 28.21 -19.27 4.48
C LYS A 12 27.70 -18.50 5.70
N GLY A 13 27.28 -19.23 6.73
CA GLY A 13 26.74 -18.61 7.95
C GLY A 13 25.53 -17.69 7.68
N LEU A 14 24.71 -18.03 6.67
CA LEU A 14 23.54 -17.25 6.26
C LEU A 14 22.62 -16.99 7.46
N LYS A 15 22.39 -15.72 7.77
CA LYS A 15 21.37 -15.26 8.72
C LYS A 15 20.40 -14.34 8.02
N VAL A 16 19.10 -14.60 8.20
CA VAL A 16 18.01 -13.79 7.65
C VAL A 16 17.17 -13.29 8.82
N THR A 17 17.10 -11.97 8.97
CA THR A 17 16.33 -11.30 10.02
C THR A 17 15.17 -10.56 9.38
N ALA A 18 13.95 -10.84 9.81
CA ALA A 18 12.79 -10.07 9.38
C ALA A 18 12.55 -8.88 10.33
N ARG A 19 12.24 -7.72 9.78
CA ARG A 19 11.93 -6.49 10.49
C ARG A 19 10.66 -5.89 9.89
N GLN A 20 9.66 -5.61 10.71
CA GLN A 20 8.45 -4.90 10.31
C GLN A 20 8.22 -3.77 11.30
N GLN A 21 8.00 -2.56 10.79
CA GLN A 21 7.62 -1.43 11.63
C GLN A 21 6.10 -1.41 11.71
N LEU A 22 5.57 -1.60 12.92
CA LEU A 22 4.15 -1.46 13.21
C LEU A 22 3.85 0.02 13.46
N ALA A 23 3.01 0.62 12.62
CA ALA A 23 2.61 2.01 12.75
C ALA A 23 1.31 2.09 13.55
N TRP A 24 1.35 2.78 14.68
CA TRP A 24 0.18 3.09 15.50
C TRP A 24 -0.22 4.54 15.22
N GLN A 25 -1.46 4.77 14.81
CA GLN A 25 -2.02 6.11 14.66
C GLN A 25 -2.90 6.39 15.88
N ASP A 26 -2.47 7.31 16.76
CA ASP A 26 -3.25 7.73 17.91
C ASP A 26 -4.48 8.52 17.44
N MET A 27 -5.66 7.92 17.60
CA MET A 27 -6.96 8.55 17.33
C MET A 27 -7.45 9.34 18.55
N SER A 28 -6.61 10.20 19.13
CA SER A 28 -6.99 11.01 20.29
C SER A 28 -7.85 12.21 19.85
N GLY A 29 -9.17 11.99 19.71
CA GLY A 29 -10.05 13.10 19.35
C GLY A 29 -11.52 12.80 19.11
N SER A 30 -12.15 11.87 19.82
CA SER A 30 -13.54 11.99 20.31
C SER A 30 -13.97 10.68 20.98
N SER A 31 -14.39 10.76 22.24
CA SER A 31 -15.27 9.83 22.97
C SER A 31 -15.22 8.32 22.64
N ALA A 32 -14.61 7.56 23.56
CA ALA A 32 -15.04 6.21 23.97
C ALA A 32 -15.27 5.15 22.87
N ALA A 33 -14.18 4.70 22.24
CA ALA A 33 -14.02 3.30 21.81
C ALA A 33 -12.51 3.04 21.67
N THR A 34 -11.99 2.04 22.38
CA THR A 34 -10.57 1.66 22.37
C THR A 34 -10.25 0.81 21.15
N ASP A 35 -10.51 1.32 19.94
CA ASP A 35 -10.02 0.73 18.70
C ASP A 35 -9.04 1.72 18.06
N GLN A 36 -7.76 1.52 18.35
CA GLN A 36 -6.67 2.20 17.66
C GLN A 36 -6.76 1.84 16.18
N ALA A 37 -6.85 2.84 15.31
CA ALA A 37 -6.86 2.60 13.87
C ALA A 37 -5.45 2.22 13.41
N GLU A 38 -5.21 0.93 13.16
CA GLU A 38 -3.97 0.45 12.57
C GLU A 38 -3.81 1.07 11.17
N THR A 39 -2.94 2.07 11.06
CA THR A 39 -2.61 2.66 9.76
C THR A 39 -1.70 1.69 9.02
N GLY A 40 -2.31 0.88 8.16
CA GLY A 40 -1.71 -0.01 7.14
C GLY A 40 -0.26 -0.45 7.38
N ASP A 41 -0.08 -1.73 7.72
CA ASP A 41 1.22 -2.35 7.91
C ASP A 41 2.26 -1.97 6.85
N LYS A 42 3.43 -1.50 7.31
CA LYS A 42 4.59 -1.32 6.43
C LYS A 42 5.08 -2.69 5.96
N ALA A 43 5.60 -2.73 4.72
CA ALA A 43 6.16 -3.95 4.15
C ALA A 43 7.30 -4.51 5.01
N THR A 44 7.36 -5.84 5.13
CA THR A 44 8.41 -6.51 5.90
C THR A 44 9.76 -6.37 5.18
N VAL A 45 10.80 -6.00 5.92
CA VAL A 45 12.18 -5.94 5.44
C VAL A 45 12.94 -7.16 5.95
N LEU A 46 13.55 -7.90 5.03
CA LEU A 46 14.44 -9.01 5.32
C LEU A 46 15.89 -8.53 5.20
N VAL A 47 16.62 -8.57 6.31
CA VAL A 47 18.05 -8.29 6.36
C VAL A 47 18.81 -9.60 6.27
N VAL A 48 19.60 -9.72 5.22
CA VAL A 48 20.38 -10.91 4.92
C VAL A 48 21.85 -10.61 5.21
N THR A 49 22.49 -11.50 5.97
CA THR A 49 23.92 -11.45 6.24
C THR A 49 24.57 -12.82 6.05
N GLY A 50 25.86 -12.83 5.73
CA GLY A 50 26.66 -14.04 5.67
C GLY A 50 28.05 -13.75 5.13
N THR A 51 28.85 -14.79 4.90
CA THR A 51 30.18 -14.65 4.33
C THR A 51 30.32 -15.35 3.00
N LEU A 52 31.19 -14.84 2.15
CA LEU A 52 31.47 -15.37 0.83
C LEU A 52 32.99 -15.44 0.62
N PRO A 53 33.60 -16.62 0.40
CA PRO A 53 35.03 -16.73 0.18
C PRO A 53 35.50 -15.97 -1.07
N PHE A 54 36.73 -15.45 -1.08
CA PHE A 54 37.30 -14.73 -2.23
C PHE A 54 37.36 -15.56 -3.51
N THR A 55 37.45 -16.88 -3.38
CA THR A 55 37.37 -17.82 -4.52
C THR A 55 36.05 -17.74 -5.28
N GLN A 56 35.00 -17.17 -4.69
CA GLN A 56 33.67 -17.03 -5.29
C GLN A 56 33.37 -15.62 -5.82
N ALA A 57 34.37 -14.94 -6.40
CA ALA A 57 34.19 -13.62 -7.01
C ALA A 57 33.03 -13.56 -8.05
N LYS A 58 32.81 -14.66 -8.79
CA LYS A 58 31.68 -14.78 -9.73
C LYS A 58 30.32 -14.67 -9.02
N SER A 59 30.18 -15.30 -7.85
CA SER A 59 28.97 -15.23 -7.03
C SER A 59 28.74 -13.82 -6.49
N LEU A 60 29.81 -13.11 -6.08
CA LEU A 60 29.72 -11.73 -5.65
C LEU A 60 29.22 -10.81 -6.77
N ASN A 61 29.83 -10.91 -7.96
CA ASN A 61 29.41 -10.13 -9.13
C ASN A 61 27.95 -10.42 -9.49
N ARG A 62 27.53 -11.69 -9.41
CA ARG A 62 26.14 -12.09 -9.65
C ARG A 62 25.19 -11.46 -8.63
N LEU A 63 25.54 -11.45 -7.34
CA LEU A 63 24.76 -10.77 -6.30
C LEU A 63 24.58 -9.28 -6.63
N TYR A 64 25.66 -8.58 -6.98
CA TYR A 64 25.57 -7.15 -7.34
C TYR A 64 24.82 -6.91 -8.64
N THR A 65 24.88 -7.84 -9.59
CA THR A 65 24.10 -7.78 -10.84
C THR A 65 22.60 -7.94 -10.57
N LEU A 66 22.20 -8.88 -9.70
CA LEU A 66 20.81 -8.99 -9.24
C LEU A 66 20.40 -7.73 -8.47
N ALA A 67 21.28 -7.26 -7.58
CA ALA A 67 21.00 -6.09 -6.79
C ALA A 67 20.70 -4.90 -7.70
N ARG A 68 21.54 -4.58 -8.68
CA ARG A 68 21.38 -3.41 -9.57
C ARG A 68 20.32 -3.55 -10.65
N ALA A 69 19.77 -4.73 -10.86
CA ALA A 69 18.85 -4.98 -11.96
C ALA A 69 17.60 -4.09 -11.86
N LYS A 70 17.27 -3.44 -12.97
CA LYS A 70 16.04 -2.66 -13.17
C LYS A 70 15.32 -3.20 -14.40
N GLY A 71 14.00 -3.34 -14.30
CA GLY A 71 13.13 -3.66 -15.44
C GLY A 71 12.63 -2.37 -16.11
N ASN A 72 11.35 -2.33 -16.50
CA ASN A 72 10.65 -1.11 -16.91
C ASN A 72 10.63 -0.09 -15.76
N SER A 73 11.71 0.69 -15.63
CA SER A 73 11.97 1.75 -14.65
C SER A 73 11.97 1.39 -13.15
N ALA A 74 11.46 0.21 -12.76
CA ALA A 74 11.45 -0.26 -11.38
C ALA A 74 12.53 -1.32 -11.08
N ARG A 75 12.85 -1.50 -9.79
CA ARG A 75 13.74 -2.58 -9.32
C ARG A 75 13.10 -3.93 -9.65
N VAL A 76 13.91 -4.89 -10.11
CA VAL A 76 13.41 -6.24 -10.40
C VAL A 76 12.90 -6.90 -9.13
N ILE A 77 11.75 -7.57 -9.25
CA ILE A 77 11.12 -8.36 -8.20
C ILE A 77 11.62 -9.80 -8.34
N TYR A 78 12.06 -10.37 -7.24
CA TYR A 78 12.60 -11.72 -7.16
C TYR A 78 11.69 -12.61 -6.32
N ARG A 79 11.50 -13.86 -6.76
CA ARG A 79 10.90 -14.88 -5.90
C ARG A 79 11.94 -15.34 -4.88
N ILE A 80 11.65 -15.18 -3.60
CA ILE A 80 12.59 -15.57 -2.54
C ILE A 80 12.36 -17.03 -2.13
N GLY A 81 13.44 -17.77 -1.92
CA GLY A 81 13.42 -19.06 -1.24
C GLY A 81 14.31 -19.03 -0.01
N ASN A 82 13.68 -19.02 1.16
CA ASN A 82 14.34 -19.10 2.46
C ASN A 82 13.31 -19.50 3.53
N ARG A 83 13.74 -20.24 4.55
CA ARG A 83 12.86 -20.70 5.65
C ARG A 83 12.17 -19.54 6.39
N THR A 84 12.89 -18.45 6.67
CA THR A 84 12.33 -17.27 7.36
C THR A 84 11.28 -16.57 6.49
N ALA A 85 11.57 -16.42 5.20
CA ALA A 85 10.62 -15.81 4.27
C ALA A 85 9.35 -16.68 4.11
N GLU A 86 9.52 -18.00 4.00
CA GLU A 86 8.42 -18.97 3.92
C GLU A 86 7.54 -18.96 5.17
N ALA A 87 8.16 -18.94 6.36
CA ALA A 87 7.43 -18.86 7.64
C ALA A 87 6.58 -17.58 7.75
N LEU A 88 7.02 -16.48 7.14
CA LEU A 88 6.30 -15.20 7.09
C LEU A 88 5.42 -15.04 5.85
N LYS A 89 5.27 -16.10 5.03
CA LYS A 89 4.52 -16.08 3.75
C LYS A 89 5.02 -15.03 2.75
N ILE A 90 6.28 -14.60 2.87
CA ILE A 90 6.92 -13.66 1.94
C ILE A 90 7.41 -14.43 0.72
N SER A 91 6.74 -14.24 -0.42
CA SER A 91 7.07 -14.94 -1.67
C SER A 91 7.88 -14.10 -2.64
N GLN A 92 7.70 -12.78 -2.62
CA GLN A 92 8.30 -11.83 -3.54
C GLN A 92 9.00 -10.72 -2.79
N VAL A 93 10.20 -10.37 -3.26
CA VAL A 93 11.03 -9.34 -2.66
C VAL A 93 11.75 -8.52 -3.72
N LYS A 94 12.17 -7.32 -3.35
CA LYS A 94 13.06 -6.47 -4.17
C LYS A 94 14.20 -5.96 -3.30
N PHE A 95 15.36 -5.74 -3.92
CA PHE A 95 16.48 -5.10 -3.21
C PHE A 95 16.11 -3.68 -2.78
N GLN A 96 16.45 -3.33 -1.53
CA GLN A 96 16.29 -2.00 -0.97
C GLN A 96 17.58 -1.60 -0.24
N GLY A 97 17.79 -0.28 -0.10
CA GLY A 97 18.90 0.26 0.67
C GLY A 97 20.24 -0.06 0.01
N THR A 98 21.15 -0.62 0.81
CA THR A 98 22.56 -0.81 0.45
C THR A 98 22.92 -2.30 0.44
N VAL A 99 23.75 -2.68 -0.53
CA VAL A 99 24.43 -3.99 -0.55
C VAL A 99 25.89 -3.77 -0.22
N THR A 100 26.35 -4.36 0.88
CA THR A 100 27.73 -4.24 1.34
C THR A 100 28.48 -5.56 1.15
N ALA A 101 29.75 -5.42 0.78
CA ALA A 101 30.73 -6.50 0.75
C ALA A 101 32.00 -5.98 1.41
N GLN A 102 32.24 -6.37 2.65
CA GLN A 102 33.39 -5.94 3.44
C GLN A 102 34.47 -7.02 3.37
N GLU A 103 35.69 -6.66 2.99
CA GLU A 103 36.80 -7.60 2.91
C GLU A 103 37.33 -7.97 4.29
N ASP A 104 37.53 -9.26 4.51
CA ASP A 104 38.22 -9.83 5.65
C ASP A 104 39.49 -10.52 5.14
N ALA A 105 40.62 -9.80 5.25
CA ALA A 105 41.91 -10.28 4.75
C ALA A 105 42.41 -11.51 5.51
N GLN A 106 42.07 -11.62 6.80
CA GLN A 106 42.50 -12.72 7.66
C GLN A 106 41.81 -14.03 7.25
N LEU A 107 40.50 -13.98 7.02
CA LEU A 107 39.71 -15.15 6.62
C LEU A 107 39.55 -15.30 5.09
N ARG A 108 40.10 -14.36 4.30
CA ARG A 108 40.05 -14.33 2.83
C ARG A 108 38.62 -14.48 2.29
N GLN A 109 37.71 -13.71 2.88
CA GLN A 109 36.29 -13.74 2.55
C GLN A 109 35.70 -12.34 2.62
N TRP A 110 34.56 -12.15 1.95
CA TRP A 110 33.73 -10.97 2.10
C TRP A 110 32.64 -11.24 3.14
N HIS A 111 32.43 -10.30 4.06
CA HIS A 111 31.20 -10.19 4.84
C HIS A 111 30.16 -9.47 3.99
N ILE A 112 29.08 -10.17 3.68
CA ILE A 112 28.00 -9.69 2.82
C ILE A 112 26.81 -9.30 3.70
N ALA A 113 26.28 -8.11 3.50
CA ALA A 113 25.00 -7.70 4.07
C ALA A 113 24.14 -6.94 3.05
N PHE A 114 22.84 -7.23 3.02
CA PHE A 114 21.90 -6.50 2.18
C PHE A 114 20.47 -6.62 2.70
N GLU A 115 19.61 -5.73 2.21
CA GLU A 115 18.21 -5.68 2.57
C GLU A 115 17.32 -6.00 1.37
N LEU A 116 16.30 -6.80 1.63
CA LEU A 116 15.24 -7.15 0.71
C LEU A 116 13.93 -6.69 1.33
N VAL A 117 13.12 -5.94 0.60
CA VAL A 117 11.78 -5.57 1.05
C VAL A 117 10.74 -6.43 0.35
N GLU A 118 9.75 -6.86 1.12
CA GLU A 118 8.57 -7.56 0.63
C GLU A 118 7.87 -6.75 -0.47
N HIS A 119 7.48 -7.45 -1.53
CA HIS A 119 6.66 -6.90 -2.60
C HIS A 119 5.29 -7.55 -2.56
N LEU A 120 4.29 -6.84 -2.03
CA LEU A 120 2.89 -7.25 -2.04
C LEU A 120 2.30 -7.09 -3.44
N SER A 121 1.63 -8.12 -3.94
CA SER A 121 0.88 -8.04 -5.20
C SER A 121 -0.37 -7.17 -5.04
N ILE A 122 -0.87 -6.59 -6.14
CA ILE A 122 -2.05 -5.72 -6.13
C ILE A 122 -3.29 -6.50 -5.65
N SER A 123 -3.40 -7.78 -6.00
CA SER A 123 -4.50 -8.65 -5.58
C SER A 123 -4.51 -8.88 -4.06
N GLU A 124 -3.36 -9.15 -3.44
CA GLU A 124 -3.25 -9.23 -1.96
C GLU A 124 -3.55 -7.89 -1.28
N ARG A 125 -3.19 -6.77 -1.91
CA ARG A 125 -3.54 -5.44 -1.39
C ARG A 125 -5.03 -5.17 -1.44
N THR A 126 -5.72 -5.64 -2.48
CA THR A 126 -7.17 -5.49 -2.62
C THR A 126 -7.92 -6.43 -1.69
N GLU A 127 -7.45 -7.66 -1.47
CA GLU A 127 -8.07 -8.60 -0.52
C GLU A 127 -7.91 -8.13 0.93
N LYS A 128 -6.76 -7.54 1.29
CA LYS A 128 -6.60 -6.86 2.60
C LYS A 128 -7.49 -5.63 2.75
N ARG A 129 -7.96 -5.05 1.65
CA ARG A 129 -8.96 -3.97 1.64
C ARG A 129 -10.34 -4.60 1.43
N GLU A 130 -10.87 -5.28 2.44
CA GLU A 130 -12.29 -5.63 2.39
C GLU A 130 -13.11 -4.35 2.12
N PRO A 131 -14.03 -4.38 1.13
CA PRO A 131 -14.82 -3.21 0.82
C PRO A 131 -15.68 -2.84 2.04
N PRO A 132 -15.81 -1.54 2.37
CA PRO A 132 -16.68 -1.14 3.47
C PRO A 132 -18.08 -1.70 3.22
N LYS A 133 -18.56 -2.52 4.15
CA LYS A 133 -19.93 -3.03 4.15
C LYS A 133 -20.86 -1.82 3.98
N PRO A 134 -21.72 -1.79 2.95
CA PRO A 134 -22.60 -0.65 2.74
C PRO A 134 -23.45 -0.47 4.00
N ALA A 135 -23.36 0.73 4.60
CA ALA A 135 -24.21 1.09 5.71
C ALA A 135 -25.67 0.95 5.26
N ALA A 136 -26.44 0.11 5.96
CA ALA A 136 -27.86 0.03 5.73
C ALA A 136 -28.47 1.42 6.00
N GLN A 137 -28.97 2.07 4.95
CA GLN A 137 -29.78 3.27 5.12
C GLN A 137 -31.00 2.89 5.96
N GLN A 138 -31.01 3.32 7.23
CA GLN A 138 -32.24 3.33 8.01
C GLN A 138 -33.25 4.21 7.27
N LYS A 139 -34.26 3.57 6.68
CA LYS A 139 -35.47 4.27 6.28
C LYS A 139 -36.10 4.82 7.56
N ALA A 140 -35.92 6.11 7.80
CA ALA A 140 -36.78 6.82 8.72
C ALA A 140 -38.18 6.86 8.09
N THR A 141 -39.11 6.07 8.62
CA THR A 141 -40.54 6.21 8.34
C THR A 141 -41.02 7.48 9.05
N GLY A 142 -40.85 8.63 8.39
CA GLY A 142 -41.46 9.88 8.81
C GLY A 142 -42.97 9.80 8.52
N VAL A 143 -43.76 9.79 9.60
CA VAL A 143 -45.22 9.82 9.58
C VAL A 143 -45.71 11.07 8.85
N ALA A 144 -46.55 10.88 7.84
CA ALA A 144 -47.24 11.97 7.15
C ALA A 144 -48.19 12.69 8.13
N THR A 145 -47.98 13.99 8.31
CA THR A 145 -48.92 14.85 9.05
C THR A 145 -49.82 15.55 8.02
N PRO A 146 -51.16 15.60 8.21
CA PRO A 146 -52.06 16.19 7.21
C PRO A 146 -51.93 17.71 7.14
N ALA A 147 -51.98 18.24 5.92
CA ALA A 147 -52.09 19.68 5.65
C ALA A 147 -53.47 20.22 6.06
N PRO A 148 -53.56 21.44 6.65
CA PRO A 148 -54.81 22.20 6.69
C PRO A 148 -55.08 22.95 5.36
N PRO A 149 -56.34 23.25 5.04
CA PRO A 149 -56.81 23.65 3.70
C PRO A 149 -56.47 25.10 3.31
N PRO A 150 -56.46 25.42 2.00
CA PRO A 150 -56.26 26.79 1.52
C PRO A 150 -57.56 27.59 1.63
N THR A 151 -57.48 28.81 2.19
CA THR A 151 -58.56 29.81 2.05
C THR A 151 -58.19 30.73 0.89
N ALA A 152 -59.12 30.86 -0.04
CA ALA A 152 -58.98 31.49 -1.34
C ALA A 152 -59.19 33.01 -1.31
N THR A 153 -58.44 33.74 -2.14
CA THR A 153 -58.84 34.92 -2.96
C THR A 153 -57.58 35.36 -3.71
N ALA A 154 -57.55 35.79 -4.97
CA ALA A 154 -58.50 35.90 -6.07
C ALA A 154 -57.64 35.91 -7.35
N ASP A 155 -58.17 35.36 -8.45
CA ASP A 155 -58.01 35.86 -9.82
C ASP A 155 -56.60 36.25 -10.35
N VAL A 156 -55.91 35.35 -11.09
CA VAL A 156 -55.05 35.73 -12.24
C VAL A 156 -54.93 34.54 -13.25
N PRO A 157 -54.99 34.77 -14.60
CA PRO A 157 -54.91 33.75 -15.68
C PRO A 157 -53.49 33.15 -15.95
N PRO A 158 -53.31 32.22 -16.92
CA PRO A 158 -52.17 31.30 -17.01
C PRO A 158 -50.89 31.94 -17.57
N ASP A 159 -49.76 31.26 -17.35
CA ASP A 159 -48.35 31.66 -17.57
C ASP A 159 -47.80 32.66 -16.55
N THR A 160 -46.89 32.22 -15.67
CA THR A 160 -45.70 32.98 -15.16
C THR A 160 -44.85 32.11 -14.21
N GLU A 161 -43.64 31.80 -14.69
CA GLU A 161 -42.32 31.70 -14.05
C GLU A 161 -42.09 30.81 -12.81
N VAL A 162 -41.28 29.76 -13.03
CA VAL A 162 -40.58 29.02 -11.96
C VAL A 162 -39.32 29.82 -11.57
N GLU A 163 -39.32 30.41 -10.37
CA GLU A 163 -38.14 31.04 -9.79
C GLU A 163 -37.04 30.00 -9.53
N MET A 164 -36.00 29.98 -10.37
CA MET A 164 -34.85 29.08 -10.21
C MET A 164 -33.76 29.77 -9.38
N THR A 165 -33.85 29.67 -8.05
CA THR A 165 -32.81 30.17 -7.14
C THR A 165 -31.92 29.02 -6.64
N GLY A 166 -30.63 29.11 -6.95
CA GLY A 166 -29.60 28.16 -6.53
C GLY A 166 -28.49 28.00 -7.57
N PHE A 167 -27.59 27.04 -7.36
CA PHE A 167 -26.45 26.74 -8.23
C PHE A 167 -26.81 26.53 -9.72
N MET A 168 -28.08 26.22 -10.03
CA MET A 168 -28.57 26.06 -11.39
C MET A 168 -28.57 27.38 -12.19
N GLY A 169 -28.83 28.51 -11.52
CA GLY A 169 -28.71 29.84 -12.15
C GLY A 169 -27.25 30.21 -12.44
N VAL A 170 -26.33 29.87 -11.52
CA VAL A 170 -24.89 30.15 -11.68
C VAL A 170 -24.27 29.35 -12.83
N LEU A 171 -24.71 28.11 -13.05
CA LEU A 171 -24.25 27.29 -14.17
C LEU A 171 -24.75 27.82 -15.52
N GLN A 172 -25.98 28.33 -15.55
CA GLN A 172 -26.58 28.85 -16.78
C GLN A 172 -25.98 30.18 -17.20
N ASP A 173 -25.62 31.05 -16.24
CA ASP A 173 -24.88 32.28 -16.54
C ASP A 173 -23.46 32.01 -17.06
N LEU A 174 -22.80 30.96 -16.57
CA LEU A 174 -21.47 30.57 -17.06
C LEU A 174 -21.51 29.95 -18.46
N ASP A 175 -22.52 29.15 -18.77
CA ASP A 175 -22.72 28.55 -20.09
C ASP A 175 -23.04 29.62 -21.14
N LYS A 176 -23.83 30.64 -20.76
CA LYS A 176 -24.19 31.76 -21.63
C LYS A 176 -23.04 32.75 -21.88
N ALA A 177 -22.02 32.76 -21.02
CA ALA A 177 -20.85 33.61 -21.17
C ALA A 177 -19.77 33.01 -22.09
N LEU A 178 -19.89 31.73 -22.48
CA LEU A 178 -18.91 31.04 -23.32
C LEU A 178 -19.41 30.73 -24.74
N ALA A 179 -20.65 31.12 -25.07
CA ALA A 179 -21.28 30.98 -26.37
C ALA A 179 -21.28 32.30 -27.16
#